data_AF-A0A7W6LST0-F1
#
_entry.id   AF-A0A7W6LST0-F1
#
_cell.length_a   1.000
_cell.length_b   1.000
_cell.length_c   1.000
_cell.angle_alpha   90.00
_cell.angle_beta   90.00
_cell.angle_gamma   90.00
#
_symmetry.space_group_name_H-M   'P 1'
#
loop_
_entity.id
_entity.type
_entity.pdbx_description
1 polymer ?
#
loop_
_entity_poly.entity_id
_entity_poly.type
_entity_poly.pdbx_seq_one_letter_code
_entity_poly.pdbx_strand_id
1 'polypeptide(L)'
;MFLFDFLKSLDKLLYELMSWLVFYPITLWRALRHPLQLMCYADRELGDAPEEQYTDTLSPPLFLLISLLLCHGLELGVIGQNALIKSRVGLDALISSDSNLILFRLIVYSLFPLLMSVRLLRRKKQRIDRDTLRGPFYGQCYLAAPLALFLGLGGTMLLAPHKPLLMGVGGVLLISATMVWYGGMQMIWFGKQLGIGRGAAFLQASLAMIEALGAIILVIALV
;
A
#
# COMPACT_ATOMS: atom_id res chain seq x y z
N MET A 1 -34.06 -5.88 -20.25
CA MET A 1 -33.42 -4.75 -19.55
C MET A 1 -32.22 -5.22 -18.73
N PHE A 2 -32.40 -6.12 -17.75
CA PHE A 2 -31.33 -6.67 -16.90
C PHE A 2 -30.08 -7.21 -17.63
N LEU A 3 -30.24 -7.98 -18.72
CA LEU A 3 -29.11 -8.52 -19.50
C LEU A 3 -28.31 -7.41 -20.23
N PHE A 4 -29.00 -6.39 -20.76
CA PHE A 4 -28.35 -5.28 -21.46
C PHE A 4 -27.57 -4.37 -20.50
N ASP A 5 -28.12 -4.10 -19.32
CA ASP A 5 -27.43 -3.33 -18.27
C ASP A 5 -26.23 -4.11 -17.70
N PHE A 6 -26.36 -5.43 -17.57
CA PHE A 6 -25.26 -6.31 -17.18
C PHE A 6 -24.13 -6.31 -18.22
N LEU A 7 -24.44 -6.48 -19.50
CA LEU A 7 -23.45 -6.45 -20.58
C LEU A 7 -22.75 -5.09 -20.67
N LYS A 8 -23.49 -3.98 -20.48
CA LYS A 8 -22.91 -2.63 -20.45
C LYS A 8 -22.00 -2.41 -19.24
N SER A 9 -22.37 -2.96 -18.07
CA SER A 9 -21.52 -2.98 -16.88
C SER A 9 -20.25 -3.81 -17.10
N LEU A 10 -20.36 -4.96 -17.79
CA LEU A 10 -19.20 -5.78 -18.17
C LEU A 10 -18.28 -5.07 -19.15
N ASP A 11 -18.82 -4.39 -20.16
CA ASP A 11 -18.02 -3.61 -21.11
C ASP A 11 -17.25 -2.49 -20.41
N LYS A 12 -17.93 -1.75 -19.51
CA LYS A 12 -17.28 -0.74 -18.67
C LYS A 12 -16.19 -1.33 -17.79
N LEU A 13 -16.47 -2.48 -17.15
CA LEU A 13 -15.50 -3.18 -16.29
C LEU A 13 -14.31 -3.68 -17.10
N LEU A 14 -14.53 -4.25 -18.29
CA LEU A 14 -13.47 -4.71 -19.18
C LEU A 14 -12.60 -3.53 -19.63
N TYR A 15 -13.19 -2.44 -20.07
CA TYR A 15 -12.46 -1.22 -20.41
C TYR A 15 -11.64 -0.71 -19.22
N GLU A 16 -12.23 -0.67 -18.03
CA GLU A 16 -11.54 -0.27 -16.81
C GLU A 16 -10.36 -1.20 -16.49
N LEU A 17 -10.54 -2.53 -16.56
CA LEU A 17 -9.45 -3.50 -16.40
C LEU A 17 -8.35 -3.34 -17.44
N MET A 18 -8.70 -3.12 -18.71
CA MET A 18 -7.72 -2.91 -19.77
C MET A 18 -6.95 -1.60 -19.55
N SER A 19 -7.62 -0.55 -19.08
CA SER A 19 -6.97 0.70 -18.72
C SER A 19 -5.96 0.48 -17.58
N TRP A 20 -6.29 -0.37 -16.60
CA TRP A 20 -5.38 -0.65 -15.47
C TRP A 20 -4.07 -1.30 -15.93
N LEU A 21 -4.07 -2.10 -17.00
CA LEU A 21 -2.84 -2.67 -17.55
C LEU A 21 -1.84 -1.60 -18.02
N VAL A 22 -2.35 -0.44 -18.47
CA VAL A 22 -1.53 0.71 -18.90
C VAL A 22 -1.24 1.63 -17.72
N PHE A 23 -2.26 1.99 -16.94
CA PHE A 23 -2.12 2.96 -15.86
C PHE A 23 -1.38 2.40 -14.64
N TYR A 24 -1.44 1.10 -14.37
CA TYR A 24 -0.67 0.50 -13.27
C TYR A 24 0.84 0.70 -13.41
N PRO A 25 1.50 0.27 -14.52
CA PRO A 25 2.95 0.45 -14.66
C PRO A 25 3.34 1.93 -14.71
N ILE A 26 2.52 2.80 -15.31
CA ILE A 26 2.75 4.26 -15.30
C ILE A 26 2.71 4.79 -13.86
N THR A 27 1.69 4.42 -13.09
CA THR A 27 1.51 4.86 -11.69
C THR A 27 2.64 4.33 -10.83
N LEU A 28 3.03 3.07 -10.98
CA LEU A 28 4.16 2.47 -10.26
C LEU A 28 5.48 3.18 -10.59
N TRP A 29 5.72 3.47 -11.87
CA TRP A 29 6.91 4.21 -12.29
C TRP A 29 6.94 5.61 -11.68
N ARG A 30 5.83 6.35 -11.72
CA ARG A 30 5.69 7.67 -11.08
C ARG A 30 5.89 7.58 -9.57
N ALA A 31 5.33 6.56 -8.92
CA ALA A 31 5.46 6.33 -7.48
C ALA A 31 6.91 6.06 -7.06
N LEU A 32 7.70 5.39 -7.91
CA LEU A 32 9.11 5.10 -7.63
C LEU A 32 10.04 6.28 -7.94
N ARG A 33 9.82 6.96 -9.07
CA ARG A 33 10.70 8.05 -9.53
C ARG A 33 10.40 9.38 -8.86
N HIS A 34 9.13 9.67 -8.62
CA HIS A 34 8.65 10.95 -8.10
C HIS A 34 7.62 10.77 -6.96
N PRO A 35 7.91 9.96 -5.92
CA PRO A 35 6.95 9.62 -4.86
C PRO A 35 6.31 10.87 -4.23
N LEU A 36 7.12 11.84 -3.82
CA LEU A 36 6.62 13.05 -3.15
C LEU A 36 5.75 13.92 -4.05
N GLN A 37 6.01 13.96 -5.37
CA GLN A 37 5.17 14.70 -6.30
C GLN A 37 3.83 13.99 -6.46
N LEU A 38 3.84 12.65 -6.56
CA LEU A 38 2.63 11.84 -6.65
C LEU A 38 1.77 11.94 -5.36
N MET A 39 2.41 12.02 -4.20
CA MET A 39 1.72 12.27 -2.93
C MET A 39 1.02 13.64 -2.90
N CYS A 40 1.67 14.70 -3.41
CA CYS A 40 1.06 16.02 -3.52
C CYS A 40 -0.02 16.09 -4.62
N TYR A 41 0.18 15.36 -5.72
CA TYR A 41 -0.81 15.19 -6.79
C TYR A 41 -2.11 14.60 -6.22
N ALA A 42 -2.00 13.58 -5.36
CA ALA A 42 -3.15 12.95 -4.73
C ALA A 42 -4.06 13.91 -3.97
N ASP A 43 -3.47 14.89 -3.30
CA ASP A 43 -4.17 15.93 -2.53
C ASP A 43 -4.84 16.98 -3.45
N ARG A 44 -4.19 17.31 -4.57
CA ARG A 44 -4.72 18.26 -5.56
C ARG A 44 -5.93 17.72 -6.29
N GLU A 45 -5.86 16.47 -6.75
CA GLU A 45 -6.93 15.80 -7.50
C GLU A 45 -8.23 15.66 -6.70
N LEU A 46 -8.17 15.69 -5.37
CA LEU A 46 -9.37 15.69 -4.54
C LEU A 46 -10.18 16.99 -4.67
N GLY A 47 -9.58 18.06 -5.17
CA GLY A 47 -10.25 19.33 -5.47
C GLY A 47 -11.00 19.33 -6.79
N ASP A 48 -10.73 18.36 -7.67
CA ASP A 48 -11.35 18.26 -9.00
C ASP A 48 -12.72 17.59 -8.93
N ALA A 49 -13.51 17.74 -10.00
CA ALA A 49 -14.79 17.04 -10.12
C ALA A 49 -14.60 15.52 -10.04
N PRO A 50 -15.51 14.74 -9.43
CA PRO A 50 -15.34 13.30 -9.23
C PRO A 50 -14.96 12.50 -10.48
N GLU A 51 -15.51 12.88 -11.64
CA GLU A 51 -15.20 12.30 -12.96
C GLU A 51 -13.81 12.66 -13.50
N GLU A 52 -13.18 13.73 -13.02
CA GLU A 52 -11.87 14.21 -13.46
C GLU A 52 -10.72 13.74 -12.56
N GLN A 53 -11.04 13.21 -11.37
CA GLN A 53 -10.03 12.75 -10.41
C GLN A 53 -9.31 11.50 -10.91
N TYR A 54 -7.98 11.52 -10.86
CA TYR A 54 -7.10 10.39 -11.17
C TYR A 54 -7.28 9.88 -12.61
N THR A 55 -7.46 10.77 -13.58
CA THR A 55 -7.55 10.37 -15.00
C THR A 55 -6.22 9.89 -15.57
N ASP A 56 -5.10 10.41 -15.06
CA ASP A 56 -3.74 10.10 -15.53
C ASP A 56 -3.05 8.97 -14.76
N THR A 57 -3.67 8.46 -13.69
CA THR A 57 -3.10 7.44 -12.79
C THR A 57 -4.20 6.56 -12.20
N LEU A 58 -3.84 5.44 -11.59
CA LEU A 58 -4.83 4.71 -10.78
C LEU A 58 -5.14 5.48 -9.51
N SER A 59 -6.40 5.42 -9.06
CA SER A 59 -6.76 5.98 -7.76
C SER A 59 -5.91 5.33 -6.65
N PRO A 60 -5.46 6.10 -5.65
CA PRO A 60 -4.43 5.61 -4.71
C PRO A 60 -4.80 4.33 -3.94
N PRO A 61 -6.03 4.17 -3.40
CA PRO A 61 -6.44 2.91 -2.77
C PRO A 61 -6.49 1.72 -3.73
N LEU A 62 -6.92 1.96 -4.97
CA LEU A 62 -6.97 0.93 -6.01
C LEU A 62 -5.56 0.48 -6.43
N PHE A 63 -4.63 1.44 -6.55
CA PHE A 63 -3.23 1.15 -6.83
C PHE A 63 -2.58 0.26 -5.74
N LEU A 64 -2.88 0.53 -4.47
CA LEU A 64 -2.46 -0.32 -3.34
C LEU A 64 -3.08 -1.72 -3.44
N LEU A 65 -4.38 -1.81 -3.70
CA LEU A 65 -5.08 -3.08 -3.86
C LEU A 65 -4.47 -3.92 -4.99
N ILE A 66 -4.29 -3.36 -6.18
CA ILE A 66 -3.70 -4.08 -7.33
C ILE A 66 -2.27 -4.53 -7.01
N SER A 67 -1.47 -3.69 -6.33
CA SER A 67 -0.11 -4.06 -5.92
C SER A 67 -0.08 -5.26 -4.98
N LEU A 68 -1.02 -5.32 -4.04
CA LEU A 68 -1.20 -6.47 -3.14
C LEU A 68 -1.66 -7.73 -3.89
N LEU A 69 -2.62 -7.59 -4.82
CA LEU A 69 -3.11 -8.69 -5.65
C LEU A 69 -1.99 -9.28 -6.52
N LEU A 70 -1.20 -8.43 -7.18
CA LEU A 70 -0.07 -8.87 -7.99
C LEU A 70 0.98 -9.59 -7.16
N CYS A 71 1.33 -9.02 -6.00
CA CYS A 71 2.28 -9.65 -5.10
C CYS A 71 1.79 -11.01 -4.62
N HIS A 72 0.52 -11.12 -4.23
CA HIS A 72 -0.07 -12.36 -3.74
C HIS A 72 -0.20 -13.41 -4.85
N GLY A 73 -0.58 -13.01 -6.06
CA GLY A 73 -0.62 -13.92 -7.21
C GLY A 73 0.75 -14.53 -7.53
N LEU A 74 1.82 -13.72 -7.45
CA LEU A 74 3.19 -14.20 -7.62
C LEU A 74 3.63 -15.12 -6.48
N GLU A 75 3.27 -14.79 -5.24
CA GLU A 75 3.52 -15.62 -4.07
C GLU A 75 2.89 -17.01 -4.22
N LEU A 76 1.62 -17.08 -4.63
CA LEU A 76 0.91 -18.34 -4.89
C LEU A 76 1.61 -19.18 -5.98
N GLY A 77 2.09 -18.52 -7.04
CA GLY A 77 2.81 -19.20 -8.13
C GLY A 77 4.19 -19.75 -7.74
N VAL A 78 4.86 -19.13 -6.77
CA VAL A 78 6.24 -19.50 -6.37
C VAL A 78 6.26 -20.42 -5.14
N ILE A 79 5.46 -20.11 -4.11
CA ILE A 79 5.47 -20.82 -2.82
C ILE A 79 4.39 -21.91 -2.77
N GLY A 80 3.31 -21.78 -3.56
CA GLY A 80 2.15 -22.67 -3.53
C GLY A 80 1.21 -22.40 -2.35
N GLN A 81 -0.07 -22.77 -2.52
CA GLN A 81 -1.15 -22.50 -1.55
C GLN A 81 -0.89 -23.09 -0.15
N ASN A 82 -0.13 -24.19 -0.06
CA ASN A 82 -0.03 -25.00 1.16
C ASN A 82 1.04 -24.56 2.17
N ALA A 83 1.94 -23.63 1.83
CA ALA A 83 3.04 -23.25 2.73
C ALA A 83 2.70 -22.08 3.66
N LEU A 84 1.79 -21.18 3.27
CA LEU A 84 1.36 -20.04 4.10
C LEU A 84 0.32 -20.45 5.15
N ILE A 85 -0.62 -21.33 4.78
CA ILE A 85 -1.65 -21.87 5.69
C ILE A 85 -1.02 -22.78 6.78
N LYS A 86 0.17 -23.34 6.52
CA LYS A 86 0.86 -24.23 7.48
C LYS A 86 1.64 -23.52 8.58
N SER A 87 1.85 -22.20 8.51
CA SER A 87 2.54 -21.42 9.54
C SER A 87 1.60 -21.12 10.72
N ARG A 88 1.40 -22.13 11.57
CA ARG A 88 0.52 -22.12 12.75
C ARG A 88 1.02 -21.18 13.87
N VAL A 89 0.27 -20.11 14.18
CA VAL A 89 -0.18 -19.68 15.54
C VAL A 89 -1.35 -18.68 15.35
N GLY A 90 -2.52 -18.95 15.95
CA GLY A 90 -3.57 -17.95 16.25
C GLY A 90 -4.53 -17.51 15.14
N LEU A 91 -4.08 -17.39 13.87
CA LEU A 91 -4.86 -16.72 12.80
C LEU A 91 -5.83 -17.61 11.98
N ASP A 92 -6.04 -18.87 12.37
CA ASP A 92 -6.82 -19.85 11.59
C ASP A 92 -8.28 -19.42 11.34
N ALA A 93 -8.89 -18.66 12.25
CA ALA A 93 -10.27 -18.20 12.11
C ALA A 93 -10.42 -17.07 11.07
N LEU A 94 -9.39 -16.23 10.90
CA LEU A 94 -9.43 -15.10 9.97
C LEU A 94 -8.86 -15.46 8.59
N ILE A 95 -7.92 -16.41 8.50
CA ILE A 95 -7.27 -16.83 7.25
C ILE A 95 -7.78 -18.20 6.80
N SER A 96 -9.11 -18.32 6.67
CA SER A 96 -9.76 -19.55 6.19
C SER A 96 -9.84 -19.66 4.66
N SER A 97 -9.57 -18.57 3.93
CA SER A 97 -9.55 -18.51 2.46
C SER A 97 -8.52 -17.49 1.95
N ASP A 98 -8.01 -17.68 0.73
CA ASP A 98 -7.09 -16.73 0.06
C ASP A 98 -7.68 -15.31 0.00
N SER A 99 -9.00 -15.20 -0.20
CA SER A 99 -9.72 -13.92 -0.16
C SER A 99 -9.59 -13.20 1.19
N ASN A 100 -9.70 -13.93 2.30
CA ASN A 100 -9.57 -13.33 3.63
C ASN A 100 -8.12 -12.91 3.92
N LEU A 101 -7.14 -13.63 3.38
CA LEU A 101 -5.72 -13.27 3.49
C LEU A 101 -5.43 -11.94 2.77
N ILE A 102 -5.96 -11.76 1.56
CA ILE A 102 -5.81 -10.51 0.80
C ILE A 102 -6.49 -9.35 1.51
N LEU A 103 -7.71 -9.54 2.02
CA LEU A 103 -8.43 -8.53 2.79
C LEU A 103 -7.68 -8.14 4.06
N PHE A 104 -7.14 -9.13 4.79
CA PHE A 104 -6.33 -8.88 5.97
C PHE A 104 -5.07 -8.06 5.62
N ARG A 105 -4.35 -8.43 4.55
CA ARG A 105 -3.20 -7.65 4.06
C ARG A 105 -3.63 -6.24 3.68
N LEU A 106 -4.74 -6.06 2.96
CA LEU A 106 -5.24 -4.75 2.58
C LEU A 106 -5.51 -3.88 3.80
N ILE A 107 -6.14 -4.42 4.84
CA ILE A 107 -6.39 -3.72 6.10
C ILE A 107 -5.06 -3.33 6.76
N VAL A 108 -4.15 -4.29 6.95
CA VAL A 108 -2.84 -4.07 7.58
C VAL A 108 -2.02 -3.02 6.83
N TYR A 109 -1.92 -3.13 5.51
CA TYR A 109 -1.18 -2.17 4.69
C TYR A 109 -1.89 -0.82 4.55
N SER A 110 -3.21 -0.74 4.75
CA SER A 110 -3.96 0.53 4.79
C SER A 110 -3.92 1.21 6.16
N LEU A 111 -3.65 0.48 7.24
CA LEU A 111 -3.45 1.07 8.57
C LEU A 111 -2.20 1.95 8.63
N PHE A 112 -1.13 1.57 7.94
CA PHE A 112 0.08 2.40 7.81
C PHE A 112 -0.22 3.81 7.25
N PRO A 113 -0.75 3.97 6.01
CA PRO A 113 -1.04 5.27 5.44
C PRO A 113 -2.08 6.04 6.27
N LEU A 114 -3.04 5.36 6.89
CA LEU A 114 -4.02 5.98 7.78
C LEU A 114 -3.35 6.62 9.00
N LEU A 115 -2.53 5.87 9.74
CA LEU A 115 -1.91 6.35 10.98
C LEU A 115 -0.85 7.42 10.72
N MET A 116 -0.11 7.31 9.61
CA MET A 116 0.78 8.38 9.13
C MET A 116 0.02 9.70 8.90
N SER A 117 -1.15 9.61 8.27
CA SER A 117 -2.00 10.76 7.95
C SER A 117 -2.62 11.37 9.19
N VAL A 118 -3.16 10.53 10.09
CA VAL A 118 -3.68 10.96 11.39
C VAL A 118 -2.61 11.69 12.19
N ARG A 119 -1.39 11.14 12.26
CA ARG A 119 -0.29 11.78 12.96
C ARG A 119 0.08 13.12 12.34
N LEU A 120 0.13 13.22 11.01
CA LEU A 120 0.39 14.48 10.33
C LEU A 120 -0.64 15.55 10.74
N LEU A 121 -1.95 15.23 10.68
CA LEU A 121 -3.02 16.16 11.04
C LEU A 121 -2.93 16.60 12.51
N ARG A 122 -2.67 15.65 13.43
CA ARG A 122 -2.44 15.96 14.86
C ARG A 122 -1.30 16.95 15.04
N ARG A 123 -0.19 16.77 14.31
CA ARG A 123 0.97 17.67 14.38
C ARG A 123 0.71 19.02 13.72
N LYS A 124 -0.11 19.07 12.66
CA LYS A 124 -0.60 20.31 12.04
C LYS A 124 -1.66 21.03 12.87
N LYS A 125 -2.15 20.43 13.98
CA LYS A 125 -3.29 20.91 14.77
C LYS A 125 -4.54 21.13 13.92
N GLN A 126 -4.70 20.34 12.86
CA GLN A 126 -5.89 20.35 12.02
C GLN A 126 -6.93 19.41 12.62
N ARG A 127 -8.22 19.73 12.41
CA ARG A 127 -9.31 18.83 12.77
C ARG A 127 -9.12 17.51 12.02
N ILE A 128 -9.43 16.40 12.69
CA ILE A 128 -9.45 15.09 12.06
C ILE A 128 -10.90 14.80 11.71
N ASP A 129 -11.22 14.95 10.44
CA ASP A 129 -12.49 14.59 9.83
C ASP A 129 -12.23 13.90 8.48
N ARG A 130 -13.30 13.47 7.80
CA ARG A 130 -13.20 12.71 6.56
C ARG A 130 -12.49 13.49 5.45
N ASP A 131 -12.71 14.79 5.38
CA ASP A 131 -12.23 15.62 4.28
C ASP A 131 -10.75 15.97 4.46
N THR A 132 -10.38 16.38 5.68
CA THR A 132 -8.98 16.67 6.05
C THR A 132 -8.07 15.44 5.99
N LEU A 133 -8.62 14.24 6.26
CA LEU A 133 -7.86 12.99 6.27
C LEU A 133 -7.65 12.41 4.87
N ARG A 134 -8.57 12.65 3.93
CA ARG A 134 -8.58 12.00 2.62
C ARG A 134 -7.32 12.29 1.81
N GLY A 135 -6.91 13.56 1.74
CA GLY A 135 -5.70 14.01 1.04
C GLY A 135 -4.43 13.31 1.50
N PRO A 136 -4.03 13.46 2.78
CA PRO A 136 -2.82 12.80 3.28
C PRO A 136 -2.91 11.27 3.21
N PHE A 137 -4.09 10.68 3.43
CA PHE A 137 -4.28 9.23 3.31
C PHE A 137 -4.03 8.74 1.89
N TYR A 138 -4.60 9.42 0.89
CA TYR A 138 -4.44 9.06 -0.52
C TYR A 138 -3.00 9.24 -0.99
N GLY A 139 -2.32 10.31 -0.57
CA GLY A 139 -0.89 10.45 -0.82
C GLY A 139 -0.09 9.29 -0.23
N GLN A 140 -0.38 8.92 1.03
CA GLN A 140 0.30 7.81 1.68
C GLN A 140 0.01 6.45 1.03
N CYS A 141 -1.17 6.23 0.45
CA CYS A 141 -1.47 5.01 -0.31
C CYS A 141 -0.56 4.85 -1.56
N TYR A 142 -0.25 5.93 -2.28
CA TYR A 142 0.72 5.87 -3.39
C TYR A 142 2.12 5.43 -2.96
N LEU A 143 2.51 5.78 -1.73
CA LEU A 143 3.79 5.38 -1.16
C LEU A 143 3.74 3.96 -0.56
N ALA A 144 2.61 3.56 0.01
CA ALA A 144 2.38 2.24 0.60
C ALA A 144 2.27 1.13 -0.46
N ALA A 145 1.81 1.45 -1.67
CA ALA A 145 1.65 0.46 -2.74
C ALA A 145 2.97 -0.17 -3.21
N PRO A 146 4.04 0.59 -3.55
CA PRO A 146 5.35 0.02 -3.84
C PRO A 146 5.96 -0.71 -2.64
N LEU A 147 5.76 -0.20 -1.43
CA LEU A 147 6.17 -0.86 -0.19
C LEU A 147 5.56 -2.27 -0.12
N ALA A 148 4.24 -2.39 -0.27
CA ALA A 148 3.52 -3.66 -0.22
C ALA A 148 4.01 -4.63 -1.30
N LEU A 149 4.19 -4.15 -2.53
CA LEU A 149 4.67 -4.96 -3.65
C LEU A 149 6.08 -5.50 -3.38
N PHE A 150 7.06 -4.63 -3.11
CA PHE A 150 8.45 -5.06 -3.01
C PHE A 150 8.75 -5.81 -1.71
N LEU A 151 8.08 -5.48 -0.61
CA LEU A 151 8.20 -6.23 0.63
C LEU A 151 7.68 -7.66 0.46
N GLY A 152 6.52 -7.83 -0.19
CA GLY A 152 5.96 -9.16 -0.43
C GLY A 152 6.72 -9.97 -1.51
N LEU A 153 7.28 -9.31 -2.54
CA LEU A 153 8.19 -9.96 -3.49
C LEU A 153 9.47 -10.44 -2.81
N GLY A 154 10.10 -9.60 -1.99
CA GLY A 154 11.29 -9.97 -1.23
C GLY A 154 11.00 -11.08 -0.22
N GLY A 155 9.83 -11.04 0.41
CA GLY A 155 9.33 -12.13 1.27
C GLY A 155 9.14 -13.43 0.51
N THR A 156 8.54 -13.38 -0.69
CA THR A 156 8.39 -14.53 -1.57
C THR A 156 9.75 -15.13 -1.95
N MET A 157 10.73 -14.29 -2.31
CA MET A 157 12.10 -14.73 -2.62
C MET A 157 12.80 -15.37 -1.42
N LEU A 158 12.56 -14.86 -0.22
CA LEU A 158 13.14 -15.36 1.02
C LEU A 158 12.49 -16.66 1.50
N LEU A 159 11.20 -16.86 1.24
CA LEU A 159 10.44 -18.02 1.72
C LEU A 159 10.27 -19.12 0.65
N ALA A 160 10.66 -18.85 -0.59
CA ALA A 160 10.59 -19.83 -1.69
C ALA A 160 11.25 -21.18 -1.30
N PRO A 161 10.54 -22.32 -1.49
CA PRO A 161 11.10 -23.66 -1.28
C PRO A 161 12.27 -23.91 -2.22
N HIS A 162 13.30 -24.62 -1.76
CA HIS A 162 14.48 -24.99 -2.56
C HIS A 162 15.20 -23.82 -3.27
N LYS A 163 15.04 -22.59 -2.77
CA LYS A 163 15.65 -21.40 -3.37
C LYS A 163 17.18 -21.47 -3.38
N PRO A 164 17.85 -20.98 -4.45
CA PRO A 164 19.29 -20.78 -4.43
C PRO A 164 19.67 -19.66 -3.45
N LEU A 165 20.87 -19.71 -2.88
CA LEU A 165 21.38 -18.70 -1.93
C LEU A 165 21.26 -17.28 -2.49
N LEU A 166 21.57 -17.09 -3.78
CA LEU A 166 21.49 -15.81 -4.47
C LEU A 166 20.07 -15.21 -4.44
N MET A 167 19.04 -16.03 -4.57
CA MET A 167 17.64 -15.59 -4.51
C MET A 167 17.27 -15.15 -3.08
N GLY A 168 17.72 -15.89 -2.06
CA GLY A 168 17.54 -15.50 -0.67
C GLY A 168 18.22 -14.16 -0.34
N VAL A 169 19.47 -13.98 -0.77
CA VAL A 169 20.22 -12.72 -0.63
C VAL A 169 19.51 -11.59 -1.37
N GLY A 170 19.04 -11.83 -2.60
CA GLY A 170 18.26 -10.88 -3.37
C GLY A 170 16.98 -10.44 -2.66
N GLY A 171 16.27 -11.38 -2.02
CA GLY A 171 15.09 -11.09 -1.21
C GLY A 171 15.40 -10.18 -0.03
N VAL A 172 16.46 -10.48 0.75
CA VAL A 172 16.90 -9.62 1.87
C VAL A 172 17.27 -8.22 1.37
N LEU A 173 18.07 -8.12 0.31
CA LEU A 173 18.48 -6.84 -0.26
C LEU A 173 17.27 -6.03 -0.73
N LEU A 174 16.29 -6.65 -1.39
CA LEU A 174 15.07 -5.99 -1.84
C LEU A 174 14.24 -5.46 -0.66
N ILE A 175 14.06 -6.27 0.40
CA ILE A 175 13.36 -5.86 1.62
C ILE A 175 14.08 -4.68 2.27
N SER A 176 15.40 -4.80 2.50
CA SER A 176 16.20 -3.74 3.13
C SER A 176 16.17 -2.45 2.32
N ALA A 177 16.35 -2.53 1.00
CA ALA A 177 16.28 -1.37 0.12
C ALA A 177 14.90 -0.70 0.17
N THR A 178 13.83 -1.49 0.18
CA THR A 178 12.45 -0.99 0.27
C THR A 178 12.18 -0.31 1.61
N MET A 179 12.66 -0.89 2.73
CA MET A 179 12.54 -0.29 4.06
C MET A 179 13.28 1.04 4.15
N VAL A 180 14.53 1.10 3.65
CA VAL A 180 15.33 2.33 3.64
C VAL A 180 14.68 3.40 2.77
N TRP A 181 14.20 3.02 1.58
CA TRP A 181 13.50 3.93 0.69
C TRP A 181 12.21 4.48 1.32
N TYR A 182 11.35 3.61 1.84
CA TYR A 182 10.09 4.00 2.47
C TYR A 182 10.32 4.90 3.70
N GLY A 183 11.23 4.51 4.61
CA GLY A 183 11.57 5.32 5.77
C GLY A 183 12.16 6.68 5.41
N GLY A 184 13.02 6.72 4.39
CA GLY A 184 13.54 7.98 3.83
C GLY A 184 12.45 8.87 3.26
N MET A 185 11.50 8.30 2.52
CA MET A 185 10.35 9.05 1.98
C MET A 185 9.44 9.58 3.08
N GLN A 186 9.17 8.80 4.14
CA GLN A 186 8.39 9.28 5.29
C GLN A 186 9.07 10.45 5.99
N MET A 187 10.38 10.36 6.25
CA MET A 187 11.15 11.44 6.85
C MET A 187 11.08 12.72 5.99
N ILE A 188 11.27 12.62 4.68
CA ILE A 188 11.20 13.79 3.80
C ILE A 188 9.78 14.35 3.74
N TRP A 189 8.77 13.49 3.68
CA TRP A 189 7.37 13.90 3.64
C TRP A 189 6.94 14.63 4.91
N PHE A 190 7.21 14.10 6.11
CA PHE A 190 6.95 14.80 7.37
C PHE A 190 7.72 16.12 7.47
N GLY A 191 8.99 16.14 7.04
CA GLY A 191 9.79 17.36 7.02
C GLY A 191 9.17 18.45 6.16
N LYS A 192 8.76 18.11 4.92
CA LYS A 192 8.10 19.03 4.00
C LYS A 192 6.73 19.49 4.49
N GLN A 193 5.91 18.56 4.98
CA GLN A 193 4.52 18.86 5.38
C GLN A 193 4.43 19.65 6.69
N LEU A 194 5.39 19.48 7.61
CA LEU A 194 5.41 20.19 8.90
C LEU A 194 6.36 21.38 8.92
N GLY A 195 7.20 21.58 7.90
CA GLY A 195 8.21 22.64 7.87
C GLY A 195 9.29 22.47 8.95
N ILE A 196 9.61 21.23 9.32
CA ILE A 196 10.54 20.92 10.41
C ILE A 196 11.90 20.40 9.91
N GLY A 197 12.93 20.56 10.73
CA GLY A 197 14.28 20.05 10.45
C GLY A 197 14.34 18.52 10.37
N ARG A 198 15.39 18.01 9.71
CA ARG A 198 15.60 16.56 9.43
C ARG A 198 15.48 15.67 10.67
N GLY A 199 16.10 16.06 11.80
CA GLY A 199 16.04 15.25 13.03
C GLY A 199 14.63 15.14 13.61
N ALA A 200 13.89 16.25 13.65
CA ALA A 200 12.50 16.25 14.10
C ALA A 200 11.59 15.45 13.14
N ALA A 201 11.84 15.56 11.83
CA ALA A 201 11.11 14.79 10.82
C ALA A 201 11.34 13.28 10.96
N PHE A 202 12.60 12.87 11.21
CA PHE A 202 12.96 11.48 11.49
C PHE A 202 12.24 10.95 12.74
N LEU A 203 12.21 11.74 13.81
CA LEU A 203 11.50 11.37 15.03
C LEU A 203 10.00 11.21 14.78
N GLN A 204 9.38 12.13 14.04
CA GLN A 204 7.95 12.03 13.72
C GLN A 204 7.64 10.82 12.86
N ALA A 205 8.44 10.55 11.83
CA ALA A 205 8.30 9.37 10.99
C ALA A 205 8.46 8.08 11.80
N SER A 206 9.48 8.00 12.65
CA SER A 206 9.75 6.82 13.49
C SER A 206 8.62 6.55 14.48
N LEU A 207 8.13 7.60 15.17
CA LEU A 207 7.00 7.47 16.09
C LEU A 207 5.72 7.04 15.35
N ALA A 208 5.48 7.54 14.15
CA ALA A 208 4.36 7.12 13.32
C ALA A 208 4.45 5.64 12.92
N MET A 209 5.66 5.16 12.56
CA MET A 209 5.88 3.75 12.23
C MET A 209 5.66 2.86 13.45
N ILE A 210 6.12 3.28 14.62
CA ILE A 210 5.90 2.56 15.88
C ILE A 210 4.41 2.52 16.24
N GLU A 211 3.68 3.64 16.11
CA GLU A 211 2.23 3.69 16.32
C GLU A 211 1.49 2.75 15.36
N ALA A 212 1.91 2.70 14.08
CA ALA A 212 1.34 1.80 13.09
C ALA A 212 1.60 0.32 13.42
N LEU A 213 2.83 -0.02 13.78
CA LEU A 213 3.19 -1.38 14.19
C LEU A 213 2.41 -1.80 15.45
N GLY A 214 2.30 -0.92 16.45
CA GLY A 214 1.54 -1.17 17.67
C GLY A 214 0.06 -1.41 17.39
N ALA A 215 -0.56 -0.61 16.51
CA ALA A 215 -1.94 -0.80 16.09
C ALA A 215 -2.14 -2.13 15.35
N ILE A 216 -1.20 -2.53 14.49
CA ILE A 216 -1.27 -3.81 13.76
C ILE A 216 -1.13 -4.98 14.72
N ILE A 217 -0.19 -4.94 15.67
CA ILE A 217 -0.04 -5.97 16.70
C ILE A 217 -1.33 -6.09 17.52
N LEU A 218 -1.95 -4.97 17.88
CA LEU A 218 -3.23 -4.97 18.58
C LEU A 218 -4.35 -5.62 17.74
N VAL A 219 -4.46 -5.26 16.46
CA VAL A 219 -5.44 -5.87 15.55
C VAL A 219 -5.21 -7.36 15.43
N ILE A 220 -3.95 -7.80 15.33
CA ILE A 220 -3.58 -9.21 15.30
C ILE A 220 -3.94 -9.92 16.62
N ALA A 221 -3.77 -9.26 17.77
CA ALA A 221 -4.03 -9.85 19.08
C ALA A 221 -5.53 -9.96 19.43
N LEU A 222 -6.38 -9.15 18.79
CA LEU A 222 -7.83 -9.13 19.01
C LEU A 222 -8.59 -10.17 18.15
N VAL A 223 -7.89 -10.83 17.23
CA VAL A 223 -8.41 -11.82 16.29
C VAL A 223 -7.90 -13.20 16.67
#